data_AF-A0AAP3SKA0-F1
#
_entry.id   AF-A0AAP3SKA0-F1
#
_cell.length_a   1.000
_cell.length_b   1.000
_cell.length_c   1.000
_cell.angle_alpha   90.00
_cell.angle_beta   90.00
_cell.angle_gamma   90.00
#
_symmetry.space_group_name_H-M   'P 1'
#
loop_
_entity.id
_entity.type
_entity.pdbx_description
1 polymer ?
#
loop_
_entity_poly.entity_id
_entity_poly.type
_entity_poly.pdbx_seq_one_letter_code
_entity_poly.pdbx_strand_id
1 'polypeptide(L)'
;MQLIMLCNFEGLNLFPIKVNIDGLEPEDNYFLPLRIASVSDYMISSARRNVLMQILMKNDYATTKEKSYYTMNGTRLRVAKDTWEPLDKKNNAPDYKPINATKLVAPVTEYGIRILTGSTLTSDRKELRKQGIVVTVHPEEMIDVPVIGSNGLPTGEYIQCQKVTLDKWYNVNSGITVLNIEDTPSYYNPEKKEFTLNYRYNYNSNDWYEMKEVMSPVAIANENN
;
A
#
# COMPACT_ATOMS: atom_id res chain seq x y z
N MET A 1 8.19 -4.73 12.64
CA MET A 1 6.98 -5.33 13.27
C MET A 1 7.24 -6.70 13.93
N GLN A 2 6.89 -6.86 15.22
CA GLN A 2 7.23 -8.03 16.06
C GLN A 2 5.95 -8.64 16.66
N LEU A 3 5.72 -9.95 16.50
CA LEU A 3 4.61 -10.65 17.15
C LEU A 3 5.17 -11.47 18.32
N ILE A 4 4.85 -11.07 19.55
CA ILE A 4 5.17 -11.82 20.78
C ILE A 4 3.83 -12.29 21.36
N MET A 5 3.59 -13.60 21.39
CA MET A 5 2.41 -14.17 22.06
C MET A 5 2.83 -14.61 23.46
N LEU A 6 2.27 -13.97 24.51
CA LEU A 6 2.53 -14.31 25.92
C LEU A 6 1.28 -14.92 26.54
N CYS A 7 1.32 -16.22 26.85
CA CYS A 7 0.45 -16.85 27.84
C CYS A 7 1.30 -17.81 28.68
N ASN A 8 1.39 -17.59 29.99
CA ASN A 8 2.05 -18.48 30.94
C ASN A 8 1.00 -19.20 31.79
N PHE A 9 0.81 -20.49 31.52
CA PHE A 9 0.14 -21.46 32.39
C PHE A 9 1.07 -22.67 32.53
N GLU A 10 1.15 -23.26 33.73
CA GLU A 10 2.04 -24.40 34.02
C GLU A 10 1.83 -25.53 32.99
N GLY A 11 2.92 -25.97 32.34
CA GLY A 11 2.92 -27.03 31.33
C GLY A 11 3.01 -26.56 29.87
N LEU A 12 3.00 -25.25 29.59
CA LEU A 12 3.20 -24.69 28.26
C LEU A 12 4.55 -23.97 28.17
N ASN A 13 5.36 -24.32 27.17
CA ASN A 13 6.57 -23.59 26.80
C ASN A 13 6.40 -22.96 25.41
N LEU A 14 6.90 -21.74 25.26
CA LEU A 14 6.87 -21.01 24.00
C LEU A 14 8.13 -21.31 23.19
N PHE A 15 7.94 -21.61 21.90
CA PHE A 15 9.02 -21.71 20.92
C PHE A 15 9.06 -20.42 20.09
N PRO A 16 10.01 -19.50 20.33
CA PRO A 16 10.03 -18.23 19.62
C PRO A 16 10.45 -18.43 18.16
N ILE A 17 9.59 -18.01 17.24
CA ILE A 17 9.86 -18.02 15.79
C ILE A 17 10.05 -16.58 15.34
N LYS A 18 11.19 -16.30 14.70
CA LYS A 18 11.45 -15.01 14.04
C LYS A 18 11.46 -15.25 12.54
N VAL A 19 10.63 -14.49 11.82
CA VAL A 19 10.53 -14.53 10.37
C VAL A 19 10.95 -13.17 9.84
N ASN A 20 11.92 -13.14 8.92
CA ASN A 20 12.14 -11.98 8.09
C ASN A 20 11.18 -12.05 6.89
N ILE A 21 10.33 -11.06 6.75
CA ILE A 21 9.33 -10.97 5.67
C ILE A 21 9.76 -10.03 4.53
N ASP A 22 10.95 -9.44 4.63
CA ASP A 22 11.48 -8.53 3.61
C ASP A 22 11.64 -9.27 2.28
N GLY A 23 11.07 -8.69 1.22
CA GLY A 23 11.11 -9.27 -0.13
C GLY A 23 10.08 -10.36 -0.41
N LEU A 24 9.24 -10.74 0.56
CA LEU A 24 8.13 -11.64 0.31
C LEU A 24 7.06 -10.92 -0.54
N GLU A 25 6.60 -11.58 -1.60
CA GLU A 25 5.50 -11.08 -2.43
C GLU A 25 4.14 -11.31 -1.78
N PRO A 26 3.26 -10.28 -1.71
CA PRO A 26 1.92 -10.40 -1.12
C PRO A 26 1.00 -11.41 -1.79
N GLU A 27 1.25 -11.72 -3.06
CA GLU A 27 0.48 -12.65 -3.87
C GLU A 27 0.92 -14.12 -3.70
N ASP A 28 1.96 -14.38 -2.90
CA ASP A 28 2.46 -15.71 -2.59
C ASP A 28 1.99 -16.24 -1.24
N ASN A 29 1.86 -17.57 -1.17
CA ASN A 29 1.52 -18.26 0.06
C ASN A 29 2.79 -18.87 0.67
N TYR A 30 3.15 -18.38 1.84
CA TYR A 30 4.31 -18.87 2.57
C TYR A 30 3.85 -19.72 3.74
N PHE A 31 4.44 -20.91 3.86
CA PHE A 31 4.16 -21.83 4.95
C PHE A 31 5.44 -22.23 5.64
N LEU A 32 5.40 -22.26 6.97
CA LEU A 32 6.45 -22.81 7.81
C LEU A 32 5.99 -24.18 8.32
N PRO A 33 6.50 -25.29 7.75
CA PRO A 33 6.24 -26.63 8.25
C PRO A 33 7.16 -26.91 9.45
N LEU A 34 6.56 -27.19 10.60
CA LEU A 34 7.25 -27.56 11.83
C LEU A 34 6.85 -28.97 12.24
N ARG A 35 7.82 -29.69 12.81
CA ARG A 35 7.59 -31.02 13.38
C ARG A 35 8.37 -31.17 14.67
N ILE A 36 7.74 -31.77 15.69
CA ILE A 36 8.45 -32.26 16.87
C ILE A 36 9.32 -33.45 16.44
N ALA A 37 10.64 -33.23 16.41
CA ALA A 37 11.59 -34.25 15.98
C ALA A 37 11.76 -35.35 17.04
N SER A 38 11.88 -34.95 18.30
CA SER A 38 12.10 -35.82 19.46
C SER A 38 11.65 -35.12 20.74
N VAL A 39 11.51 -35.90 21.81
CA VAL A 39 11.16 -35.47 23.17
C VAL A 39 11.97 -36.34 24.14
N SER A 40 12.33 -35.81 25.31
CA SER A 40 13.14 -36.53 26.30
C SER A 40 12.30 -37.52 27.13
N ASP A 41 11.28 -37.01 27.82
CA ASP A 41 10.61 -37.75 28.91
C ASP A 41 9.11 -37.99 28.63
N TYR A 42 8.64 -37.70 27.42
CA TYR A 42 7.22 -37.74 27.05
C TYR A 42 7.01 -38.54 25.75
N MET A 43 5.76 -38.96 25.49
CA MET A 43 5.38 -39.51 24.18
C MET A 43 4.86 -38.40 23.28
N ILE A 44 5.33 -38.35 22.03
CA ILE A 44 4.80 -37.42 21.04
C ILE A 44 3.41 -37.89 20.62
N SER A 45 2.42 -37.01 20.72
CA SER A 45 1.10 -37.25 20.13
C SER A 45 1.22 -37.41 18.61
N SER A 46 0.88 -38.58 18.08
CA SER A 46 0.92 -38.86 16.63
C SER A 46 0.03 -37.89 15.83
N ALA A 47 -1.08 -37.43 16.41
CA ALA A 47 -2.02 -36.51 15.81
C ALA A 47 -1.56 -35.03 15.85
N ARG A 48 -0.68 -34.65 16.78
CA ARG A 48 -0.29 -33.23 17.02
C ARG A 48 1.21 -32.95 16.82
N ARG A 49 1.94 -33.88 16.20
CA ARG A 49 3.41 -33.76 16.00
C ARG A 49 3.82 -32.79 14.89
N ASN A 50 2.90 -32.46 14.00
CA ASN A 50 3.14 -31.60 12.84
C ASN A 50 2.31 -30.32 12.97
N VAL A 51 2.91 -29.18 12.65
CA VAL A 51 2.24 -27.89 12.58
C VAL A 51 2.59 -27.26 11.24
N LEU A 52 1.60 -26.75 10.53
CA LEU A 52 1.79 -25.96 9.33
C LEU A 52 1.32 -24.54 9.62
N MET A 53 2.24 -23.57 9.65
CA MET A 53 1.90 -22.19 9.93
C MET A 53 1.92 -21.39 8.63
N GLN A 54 0.80 -20.75 8.28
CA GLN A 54 0.77 -19.78 7.19
C GLN A 54 1.34 -18.45 7.68
N ILE A 55 2.23 -17.85 6.89
CA ILE A 55 2.74 -16.51 7.14
C ILE A 55 1.83 -15.54 6.39
N LEU A 56 1.25 -14.59 7.14
CA LEU A 56 0.44 -13.49 6.62
C LEU A 56 1.16 -12.18 6.93
N MET A 57 1.08 -11.24 6.00
CA MET A 57 1.72 -9.93 6.10
C MET A 57 0.66 -8.87 6.42
N LYS A 58 1.04 -7.90 7.27
CA LYS A 58 0.18 -6.80 7.69
C LYS A 58 1.03 -5.58 7.97
N ASN A 59 0.50 -4.40 7.68
CA ASN A 59 0.93 -3.14 8.28
C ASN A 59 -0.33 -2.34 8.69
N ASP A 60 -0.17 -1.07 9.04
CA ASP A 60 -1.30 -0.23 9.48
C ASP A 60 -2.31 0.08 8.36
N TYR A 61 -1.93 -0.18 7.11
CA TYR A 61 -2.67 0.23 5.90
C TYR A 61 -3.30 -0.95 5.15
N ALA A 62 -2.73 -2.16 5.26
CA ALA A 62 -3.20 -3.34 4.53
C ALA A 62 -2.80 -4.67 5.19
N THR A 63 -3.48 -5.74 4.79
CA THR A 63 -3.21 -7.11 5.25
C THR A 63 -3.34 -8.10 4.08
N THR A 64 -2.65 -9.25 4.17
CA THR A 64 -2.85 -10.40 3.27
C THR A 64 -3.80 -11.45 3.84
N LYS A 65 -4.26 -11.29 5.10
CA LYS A 65 -5.28 -12.16 5.69
C LYS A 65 -6.59 -12.11 4.90
N GLU A 66 -6.95 -10.91 4.45
CA GLU A 66 -8.09 -10.62 3.59
C GLU A 66 -7.68 -9.52 2.60
N LYS A 67 -8.33 -9.43 1.45
CA LYS A 67 -7.99 -8.42 0.46
C LYS A 67 -8.35 -7.03 0.99
N SER A 68 -7.35 -6.15 1.09
CA SER A 68 -7.56 -4.75 1.48
C SER A 68 -7.95 -3.93 0.25
N TYR A 69 -9.09 -3.25 0.31
CA TYR A 69 -9.58 -2.41 -0.77
C TYR A 69 -9.70 -0.95 -0.34
N TYR A 70 -9.37 -0.05 -1.25
CA TYR A 70 -9.52 1.39 -1.07
C TYR A 70 -10.42 1.95 -2.17
N THR A 71 -11.36 2.82 -1.83
CA THR A 71 -12.02 3.67 -2.81
C THR A 71 -11.05 4.77 -3.21
N MET A 72 -10.96 5.03 -4.51
CA MET A 72 -10.13 6.06 -5.08
C MET A 72 -11.01 7.06 -5.81
N ASN A 73 -10.83 8.33 -5.51
CA ASN A 73 -11.39 9.45 -6.26
C ASN A 73 -10.26 10.39 -6.64
N GLY A 74 -10.20 10.79 -7.90
CA GLY A 74 -9.09 11.61 -8.36
C GLY A 74 -9.27 12.20 -9.75
N THR A 75 -8.19 12.77 -10.24
CA THR A 75 -8.08 13.29 -11.60
C THR A 75 -6.77 12.85 -12.24
N ARG A 76 -6.79 12.75 -13.55
CA ARG A 76 -5.62 12.48 -14.39
C ARG A 76 -5.50 13.55 -15.46
N LEU A 77 -4.29 14.02 -15.69
CA LEU A 77 -3.95 14.97 -16.75
C LEU A 77 -2.79 14.41 -17.56
N ARG A 78 -2.91 14.45 -18.89
CA ARG A 78 -1.78 14.14 -19.77
C ARG A 78 -0.82 15.34 -19.82
N VAL A 79 0.47 15.08 -19.66
CA VAL A 79 1.51 16.10 -19.59
C VAL A 79 2.69 15.78 -20.51
N ALA A 80 3.36 16.81 -20.99
CA ALA A 80 4.58 16.68 -21.78
C ALA A 80 5.73 16.18 -20.88
N LYS A 81 6.56 15.30 -21.41
CA LYS A 81 7.76 14.83 -20.73
C LYS A 81 8.71 16.02 -20.50
N ASP A 82 9.39 16.03 -19.36
CA ASP A 82 10.43 16.98 -18.94
C ASP A 82 9.92 18.41 -18.62
N THR A 83 8.95 18.94 -19.37
CA THR A 83 8.34 20.26 -19.07
C THR A 83 7.12 20.17 -18.16
N TRP A 84 6.46 19.01 -18.10
CA TRP A 84 5.23 18.75 -17.34
C TRP A 84 4.06 19.65 -17.71
N GLU A 85 4.14 20.32 -18.86
CA GLU A 85 3.08 21.17 -19.34
C GLU A 85 1.84 20.33 -19.69
N PRO A 86 0.63 20.79 -19.35
CA PRO A 86 -0.61 20.15 -19.75
C PRO A 86 -0.70 19.99 -21.27
N LEU A 87 -0.88 18.76 -21.75
CA LEU A 87 -1.17 18.49 -23.15
C LEU A 87 -2.67 18.57 -23.44
N ASP A 88 -3.48 18.17 -22.47
CA ASP A 88 -4.94 18.29 -22.57
C ASP A 88 -5.37 19.64 -21.96
N LYS A 89 -5.92 20.52 -22.79
CA LYS A 89 -6.39 21.85 -22.39
C LYS A 89 -7.83 22.11 -22.85
N LYS A 90 -8.60 22.80 -22.03
CA LYS A 90 -9.94 23.31 -22.34
C LYS A 90 -10.00 24.77 -21.93
N ASN A 91 -10.36 25.65 -22.86
CA ASN A 91 -10.38 27.11 -22.65
C ASN A 91 -9.03 27.64 -22.11
N ASN A 92 -7.90 27.18 -22.67
CA ASN A 92 -6.53 27.52 -22.26
C ASN A 92 -6.14 27.11 -20.82
N ALA A 93 -6.98 26.37 -20.10
CA ALA A 93 -6.68 25.78 -18.80
C ALA A 93 -6.44 24.27 -18.91
N PRO A 94 -5.69 23.63 -17.99
CA PRO A 94 -5.53 22.18 -17.95
C PRO A 94 -6.89 21.47 -17.83
N ASP A 95 -7.13 20.46 -18.67
CA ASP A 95 -8.37 19.69 -18.69
C ASP A 95 -8.20 18.38 -17.90
N TYR A 96 -8.29 18.48 -16.58
CA TYR A 96 -8.22 17.35 -15.67
C TYR A 96 -9.39 16.39 -15.88
N LYS A 97 -9.10 15.13 -16.21
CA LYS A 97 -10.12 14.09 -16.39
C LYS A 97 -10.40 13.39 -15.06
N PRO A 98 -11.66 13.38 -14.58
CA PRO A 98 -11.99 12.66 -13.35
C PRO A 98 -11.80 11.16 -13.54
N ILE A 99 -11.38 10.49 -12.49
CA ILE A 99 -11.20 9.04 -12.44
C ILE A 99 -11.59 8.55 -11.05
N ASN A 100 -12.42 7.50 -11.01
CA ASN A 100 -12.86 6.85 -9.79
C ASN A 100 -12.69 5.33 -9.95
N ALA A 101 -12.30 4.64 -8.88
CA ALA A 101 -11.98 3.22 -8.90
C ALA A 101 -11.98 2.63 -7.49
N THR A 102 -12.02 1.31 -7.40
CA THR A 102 -11.66 0.58 -6.18
C THR A 102 -10.31 -0.09 -6.43
N LYS A 103 -9.32 0.17 -5.58
CA LYS A 103 -7.97 -0.38 -5.70
C LYS A 103 -7.75 -1.52 -4.73
N LEU A 104 -7.13 -2.59 -5.22
CA LEU A 104 -6.54 -3.61 -4.37
C LEU A 104 -5.22 -3.07 -3.83
N VAL A 105 -5.07 -3.12 -2.51
CA VAL A 105 -3.88 -2.65 -1.78
C VAL A 105 -3.24 -3.84 -1.07
N ALA A 106 -1.92 -3.96 -1.16
CA ALA A 106 -1.18 -5.04 -0.52
C ALA A 106 -0.01 -4.48 0.32
N PRO A 107 0.24 -5.00 1.54
CA PRO A 107 1.37 -4.56 2.35
C PRO A 107 2.67 -5.11 1.76
N VAL A 108 3.71 -4.28 1.63
CA VAL A 108 5.03 -4.71 1.11
C VAL A 108 6.17 -4.47 2.09
N THR A 109 6.07 -3.42 2.91
CA THR A 109 7.01 -3.13 4.00
C THR A 109 6.24 -2.68 5.23
N GLU A 110 6.94 -2.41 6.33
CA GLU A 110 6.32 -1.88 7.56
C GLU A 110 5.51 -0.60 7.31
N TYR A 111 5.97 0.27 6.40
CA TYR A 111 5.30 1.54 6.08
C TYR A 111 4.86 1.67 4.62
N GLY A 112 4.99 0.60 3.84
CA GLY A 112 4.80 0.60 2.39
C GLY A 112 3.64 -0.27 1.95
N ILE A 113 2.83 0.24 1.02
CA ILE A 113 1.79 -0.51 0.32
C ILE A 113 2.05 -0.53 -1.19
N ARG A 114 1.71 -1.64 -1.84
CA ARG A 114 1.66 -1.74 -3.30
C ARG A 114 0.28 -1.35 -3.80
N ILE A 115 0.25 -0.47 -4.80
CA ILE A 115 -0.95 -0.16 -5.59
C ILE A 115 -0.65 -0.21 -7.09
N LEU A 116 -1.69 -0.09 -7.91
CA LEU A 116 -1.57 0.18 -9.35
C LEU A 116 -2.03 1.60 -9.65
N THR A 117 -1.47 2.21 -10.69
CA THR A 117 -1.76 3.58 -11.09
C THR A 117 -3.11 3.73 -11.78
N GLY A 118 -3.77 4.87 -11.56
CA GLY A 118 -5.09 5.14 -12.13
C GLY A 118 -6.13 4.09 -11.75
N SER A 119 -7.01 3.70 -12.67
CA SER A 119 -8.05 2.69 -12.47
C SER A 119 -7.62 1.27 -12.89
N THR A 120 -6.32 1.01 -12.99
CA THR A 120 -5.78 -0.25 -13.51
C THR A 120 -6.06 -1.39 -12.54
N LEU A 121 -6.52 -2.52 -13.06
CA LEU A 121 -6.77 -3.74 -12.30
C LEU A 121 -6.11 -4.93 -13.00
N THR A 122 -5.28 -5.65 -12.26
CA THR A 122 -4.73 -6.93 -12.71
C THR A 122 -4.38 -7.79 -11.50
N SER A 123 -4.45 -9.11 -11.69
CA SER A 123 -3.91 -10.11 -10.77
C SER A 123 -2.78 -10.91 -11.41
N ASP A 124 -2.41 -10.61 -12.66
CA ASP A 124 -1.28 -11.25 -13.32
C ASP A 124 0.03 -10.78 -12.70
N ARG A 125 0.85 -11.74 -12.25
CA ARG A 125 2.09 -11.45 -11.52
C ARG A 125 3.10 -10.66 -12.33
N LYS A 126 3.22 -10.94 -13.62
CA LYS A 126 4.20 -10.24 -14.48
C LYS A 126 3.78 -8.78 -14.64
N GLU A 127 2.49 -8.54 -14.83
CA GLU A 127 1.95 -7.18 -14.93
C GLU A 127 1.99 -6.43 -13.60
N LEU A 128 1.74 -7.11 -12.47
CA LEU A 128 1.91 -6.51 -11.15
C LEU A 128 3.34 -6.03 -10.90
N ARG A 129 4.36 -6.84 -11.27
CA ARG A 129 5.76 -6.44 -11.13
C ARG A 129 6.14 -5.28 -12.05
N LYS A 130 5.58 -5.22 -13.26
CA LYS A 130 5.85 -4.11 -14.19
C LYS A 130 5.17 -2.81 -13.80
N GLN A 131 3.94 -2.87 -13.30
CA GLN A 131 3.07 -1.69 -13.12
C GLN A 131 2.90 -1.26 -11.66
N GLY A 132 3.25 -2.13 -10.72
CA GLY A 132 3.15 -1.87 -9.30
C GLY A 132 4.03 -0.71 -8.86
N ILE A 133 3.46 0.18 -8.07
CA ILE A 133 4.20 1.20 -7.34
C ILE A 133 4.07 0.95 -5.85
N VAL A 134 5.11 1.30 -5.10
CA VAL A 134 5.12 1.29 -3.65
C VAL A 134 4.88 2.71 -3.17
N VAL A 135 3.85 2.86 -2.35
CA VAL A 135 3.52 4.08 -1.62
C VAL A 135 4.05 3.89 -0.21
N THR A 136 5.06 4.67 0.16
CA THR A 136 5.73 4.59 1.46
C THR A 136 5.34 5.80 2.30
N VAL A 137 4.76 5.55 3.47
CA VAL A 137 4.54 6.58 4.50
C VAL A 137 5.84 6.77 5.27
N HIS A 138 6.17 8.01 5.61
CA HIS A 138 7.31 8.37 6.45
C HIS A 138 6.77 8.91 7.78
N PRO A 139 6.58 8.06 8.81
CA PRO A 139 5.89 8.45 10.03
C PRO A 139 6.55 9.59 10.81
N GLU A 140 7.87 9.73 10.64
CA GLU A 140 8.70 10.74 11.30
C GLU A 140 8.80 12.06 10.51
N GLU A 141 8.32 12.08 9.25
CA GLU A 141 8.32 13.27 8.39
C GLU A 141 6.90 13.83 8.30
N MET A 142 6.61 14.84 9.11
CA MET A 142 5.31 15.52 9.09
C MET A 142 5.32 16.71 8.11
N ILE A 143 4.19 16.93 7.45
CA ILE A 143 3.96 18.09 6.58
C ILE A 143 2.67 18.82 6.98
N ASP A 144 2.69 20.14 6.83
CA ASP A 144 1.52 21.00 7.01
C ASP A 144 0.66 20.98 5.74
N VAL A 145 -0.56 20.46 5.88
CA VAL A 145 -1.55 20.40 4.78
C VAL A 145 -2.65 21.43 5.07
N PRO A 146 -2.92 22.37 4.15
CA PRO A 146 -3.97 23.35 4.34
C PRO A 146 -5.35 22.70 4.33
N VAL A 147 -6.19 23.09 5.28
CA VAL A 147 -7.59 22.66 5.32
C VAL A 147 -8.37 23.42 4.25
N ILE A 148 -9.06 22.67 3.39
CA ILE A 148 -9.94 23.23 2.36
C ILE A 148 -11.36 23.29 2.91
N GLY A 149 -11.94 24.49 2.93
CA GLY A 149 -13.30 24.74 3.36
C GLY A 149 -14.33 24.19 2.36
N SER A 150 -15.61 24.15 2.76
CA SER A 150 -16.72 23.71 1.90
C SER A 150 -16.90 24.55 0.63
N ASN A 151 -16.34 25.76 0.60
CA ASN A 151 -16.27 26.65 -0.54
C ASN A 151 -15.12 26.33 -1.52
N GLY A 152 -14.30 25.32 -1.24
CA GLY A 152 -13.15 24.94 -2.06
C GLY A 152 -11.91 25.84 -1.88
N LEU A 153 -11.91 26.74 -0.90
CA LEU A 153 -10.80 27.64 -0.61
C LEU A 153 -10.08 27.23 0.68
N PRO A 154 -8.77 27.51 0.82
CA PRO A 154 -8.05 27.32 2.08
C PRO A 154 -8.71 28.11 3.21
N THR A 155 -8.91 27.49 4.37
CA THR A 155 -9.46 28.15 5.56
C THR A 155 -8.41 28.99 6.29
N GLY A 156 -7.13 28.78 5.99
CA GLY A 156 -5.99 29.30 6.75
C GLY A 156 -5.54 28.37 7.89
N GLU A 157 -6.29 27.31 8.16
CA GLU A 157 -5.91 26.26 9.10
C GLU A 157 -5.07 25.18 8.41
N TYR A 158 -4.24 24.50 9.19
CA TYR A 158 -3.38 23.42 8.74
C TYR A 158 -3.57 22.18 9.61
N ILE A 159 -3.48 21.01 8.98
CA ILE A 159 -3.42 19.72 9.65
C ILE A 159 -2.06 19.07 9.39
N GLN A 160 -1.58 18.36 10.40
CA GLN A 160 -0.31 17.64 10.35
C GLN A 160 -0.56 16.26 9.72
N CYS A 161 0.04 16.01 8.56
CA CYS A 161 -0.04 14.73 7.86
C CYS A 161 1.36 14.11 7.69
N GLN A 162 1.43 12.79 7.55
CA GLN A 162 2.69 12.10 7.31
C GLN A 162 3.05 12.17 5.83
N LYS A 163 4.29 12.54 5.52
CA LYS A 163 4.78 12.59 4.14
C LYS A 163 4.72 11.21 3.50
N VAL A 164 4.41 11.19 2.21
CA VAL A 164 4.37 9.96 1.41
C VAL A 164 5.27 10.13 0.20
N THR A 165 6.02 9.08 -0.12
CA THR A 165 6.77 8.99 -1.38
C THR A 165 6.34 7.77 -2.17
N LEU A 166 6.43 7.87 -3.49
CA LEU A 166 6.11 6.80 -4.42
C LEU A 166 7.38 6.39 -5.18
N ASP A 167 7.57 5.08 -5.33
CA ASP A 167 8.62 4.48 -6.17
C ASP A 167 8.06 3.25 -6.89
N LYS A 168 8.76 2.79 -7.93
CA LYS A 168 8.43 1.52 -8.59
C LYS A 168 8.60 0.36 -7.62
N TRP A 169 7.69 -0.61 -7.68
CA TRP A 169 7.80 -1.80 -6.83
C TRP A 169 8.95 -2.71 -7.26
N TYR A 170 9.10 -2.92 -8.57
CA TYR A 170 10.22 -3.64 -9.14
C TYR A 170 10.95 -2.81 -10.18
N ASN A 171 12.27 -2.94 -10.18
CA ASN A 171 13.11 -2.38 -11.22
C ASN A 171 13.27 -3.38 -12.37
N VAL A 172 12.28 -3.38 -13.27
CA VAL A 172 12.27 -4.21 -14.48
C VAL A 172 12.33 -3.35 -15.73
N ASN A 173 12.97 -3.89 -16.77
CA ASN A 173 12.91 -3.28 -18.10
C ASN A 173 11.45 -3.18 -18.56
N SER A 174 11.08 -2.04 -19.17
CA SER A 174 9.68 -1.72 -19.53
C SER A 174 8.71 -1.66 -18.34
N GLY A 175 9.24 -1.52 -17.12
CA GLY A 175 8.43 -1.23 -15.94
C GLY A 175 7.94 0.22 -15.93
N ILE A 176 6.98 0.48 -15.05
CA ILE A 176 6.47 1.82 -14.78
C ILE A 176 7.59 2.73 -14.30
N THR A 177 7.54 3.97 -14.76
CA THR A 177 8.28 5.07 -14.14
C THR A 177 7.30 5.92 -13.36
N VAL A 178 7.67 6.28 -12.13
CA VAL A 178 6.89 7.15 -11.25
C VAL A 178 7.80 8.26 -10.72
N LEU A 179 7.26 9.46 -10.59
CA LEU A 179 7.95 10.63 -10.07
C LEU A 179 7.06 11.32 -9.02
N ASN A 180 7.66 11.65 -7.88
CA ASN A 180 7.02 12.49 -6.86
C ASN A 180 6.93 13.93 -7.37
N ILE A 181 5.91 14.67 -6.90
CA ILE A 181 5.74 16.09 -7.19
C ILE A 181 6.07 16.88 -5.92
N GLU A 182 7.25 17.49 -5.87
CA GLU A 182 7.75 18.14 -4.65
C GLU A 182 6.92 19.37 -4.24
N ASP A 183 6.40 20.13 -5.20
CA ASP A 183 5.59 21.34 -4.93
C ASP A 183 4.22 21.03 -4.31
N THR A 184 3.70 19.83 -4.57
CA THR A 184 2.43 19.34 -4.03
C THR A 184 2.64 17.90 -3.56
N PRO A 185 3.31 17.70 -2.41
CA PRO A 185 3.73 16.38 -1.99
C PRO A 185 2.53 15.45 -1.72
N SER A 186 2.78 14.15 -1.79
CA SER A 186 1.83 13.15 -1.33
C SER A 186 1.88 13.05 0.19
N TYR A 187 0.76 12.67 0.80
CA TYR A 187 0.69 12.50 2.25
C TYR A 187 -0.35 11.48 2.68
N TYR A 188 -0.23 11.03 3.92
CA TYR A 188 -1.18 10.19 4.61
C TYR A 188 -1.76 10.96 5.80
N ASN A 189 -3.08 11.01 5.88
CA ASN A 189 -3.80 11.56 7.02
C ASN A 189 -4.09 10.43 8.01
N PRO A 190 -3.42 10.38 9.18
CA PRO A 190 -3.58 9.30 10.15
C PRO A 190 -4.94 9.29 10.85
N GLU A 191 -5.60 10.45 10.99
CA GLU A 191 -6.92 10.57 11.62
C GLU A 191 -8.02 9.96 10.74
N LYS A 192 -7.99 10.28 9.44
CA LYS A 192 -8.96 9.77 8.46
C LYS A 192 -8.57 8.41 7.88
N LYS A 193 -7.31 8.01 8.03
CA LYS A 193 -6.68 6.84 7.41
C LYS A 193 -6.69 6.90 5.88
N GLU A 194 -6.50 8.10 5.33
CA GLU A 194 -6.59 8.36 3.89
C GLU A 194 -5.22 8.72 3.31
N PHE A 195 -4.98 8.27 2.08
CA PHE A 195 -3.84 8.71 1.29
C PHE A 195 -4.28 9.80 0.33
N THR A 196 -3.52 10.89 0.25
CA THR A 196 -3.56 11.83 -0.87
C THR A 196 -2.28 11.67 -1.67
N LEU A 197 -2.39 11.20 -2.90
CA LEU A 197 -1.27 10.91 -3.78
C LEU A 197 -1.24 11.89 -4.94
N ASN A 198 -0.10 12.56 -5.10
CA ASN A 198 0.23 13.48 -6.16
C ASN A 198 1.54 12.99 -6.81
N TYR A 199 1.44 12.47 -8.02
CA TYR A 199 2.59 11.88 -8.71
C TYR A 199 2.44 11.96 -10.21
N ARG A 200 3.55 11.76 -10.91
CA ARG A 200 3.56 11.55 -12.35
C ARG A 200 3.96 10.13 -12.66
N TYR A 201 3.36 9.53 -13.67
CA TYR A 201 3.76 8.20 -14.11
C TYR A 201 3.75 8.06 -15.64
N ASN A 202 4.54 7.11 -16.09
CA ASN A 202 4.53 6.61 -17.46
C ASN A 202 4.68 5.09 -17.42
N TYR A 203 3.75 4.39 -18.09
CA TYR A 203 3.84 2.96 -18.29
C TYR A 203 3.44 2.62 -19.72
N ASN A 204 4.36 2.00 -20.47
CA ASN A 204 4.15 1.54 -21.85
C ASN A 204 3.41 2.55 -22.74
N SER A 205 3.71 3.84 -22.55
CA SER A 205 3.03 4.95 -23.20
C SER A 205 4.08 5.98 -23.65
N ASN A 206 3.82 6.65 -24.78
CA ASN A 206 4.60 7.83 -25.14
C ASN A 206 4.24 9.04 -24.26
N ASP A 207 3.06 9.00 -23.64
CA ASP A 207 2.49 10.07 -22.85
C ASP A 207 2.78 9.88 -21.35
N TRP A 208 3.10 10.98 -20.68
CA TRP A 208 3.15 11.05 -19.22
C TRP A 208 1.81 11.50 -18.66
N TYR A 209 1.50 11.03 -17.46
CA TYR A 209 0.29 11.40 -16.75
C TYR A 209 0.62 11.95 -15.38
N GLU A 210 0.08 13.14 -15.06
CA GLU A 210 -0.04 13.63 -13.70
C GLU A 210 -1.32 13.05 -13.08
N MET A 211 -1.20 12.47 -11.89
CA MET A 211 -2.28 11.89 -11.11
C MET A 211 -2.41 12.63 -9.78
N LYS A 212 -3.65 12.98 -9.45
CA LYS A 212 -4.05 13.47 -8.13
C LYS A 212 -5.18 12.59 -7.63
N GLU A 213 -4.96 11.84 -6.57
CA GLU A 213 -5.96 10.90 -6.04
C GLU A 213 -6.03 10.91 -4.53
N VAL A 214 -7.24 10.75 -3.99
CA VAL A 214 -7.48 10.44 -2.60
C VAL A 214 -7.94 8.99 -2.53
N MET A 215 -7.28 8.19 -1.69
CA MET A 215 -7.64 6.81 -1.40
C MET A 215 -8.11 6.68 0.04
N SER A 216 -9.35 6.22 0.21
CA SER A 216 -9.95 5.95 1.51
C SER A 216 -10.22 4.45 1.67
N PRO A 217 -9.98 3.85 2.84
CA PRO A 217 -10.21 2.43 3.04
C PRO A 217 -11.71 2.13 2.85
N VAL A 218 -12.01 1.09 2.08
CA VAL A 218 -13.38 0.56 2.01
C VAL A 218 -13.66 -0.06 3.38
N ALA A 219 -14.68 0.43 4.08
CA ALA A 219 -15.16 -0.23 5.29
C ALA A 219 -15.51 -1.68 4.92
N ILE A 220 -14.76 -2.64 5.47
CA ILE A 220 -15.16 -4.03 5.41
C ILE A 220 -16.39 -4.12 6.28
N ALA A 221 -17.56 -4.36 5.68
CA ALA A 221 -18.78 -4.66 6.41
C ALA A 221 -18.56 -6.00 7.14
N ASN A 222 -17.96 -5.93 8.32
CA ASN A 222 -17.93 -7.02 9.29
C ASN A 222 -18.96 -6.72 10.37
N GLU A 223 -20.24 -6.78 9.98
CA GLU A 223 -21.31 -7.08 10.95
C GLU A 223 -21.48 -8.60 10.96
N ASN A 224 -20.90 -9.20 11.99
CA ASN A 224 -21.31 -10.43 12.69
C ASN A 224 -22.30 -11.36 11.94
N ASN A 225 -21.78 -12.51 11.48
CA ASN A 225 -22.52 -13.77 11.48
C ASN A 225 -21.75 -14.77 12.35
#